data_AF-A0A9D6R3N5-F1
#
_entry.id   AF-A0A9D6R3N5-F1
#
_cell.length_a   1.000
_cell.length_b   1.000
_cell.length_c   1.000
_cell.angle_alpha   90.00
_cell.angle_beta   90.00
_cell.angle_gamma   90.00
#
_symmetry.space_group_name_H-M   'P 1'
#
loop_
_entity.id
_entity.type
_entity.pdbx_description
1 polymer ?
#
loop_
_entity_poly.entity_id
_entity_poly.type
_entity_poly.pdbx_seq_one_letter_code
_entity_poly.pdbx_strand_id
1 'polypeptide(L)'
;MIHKPDAWIASARGVAIDDVSQNLQPEAVDALKQVGVDNDLRFSFRSGHAFIGVKGAQPGQALESVDGRFPANVAVGKNVSADRVAFALGPVFFETVK
;
A
#
# COMPACT_ATOMS: atom_id res chain seq x y z
N MET A 1 -31.05 -1.03 -19.81
CA MET A 1 -29.80 -0.31 -19.47
C MET A 1 -29.01 -1.24 -18.55
N ILE A 2 -27.96 -1.88 -19.07
CA ILE A 2 -27.12 -2.80 -18.30
C ILE A 2 -26.01 -1.96 -17.68
N HIS A 3 -25.94 -1.92 -16.34
CA HIS A 3 -24.84 -1.37 -15.58
C HIS A 3 -23.58 -2.18 -15.95
N LYS A 4 -22.68 -1.58 -16.74
CA LYS A 4 -21.37 -2.18 -16.97
C LYS A 4 -20.58 -2.02 -15.67
N PRO A 5 -20.05 -3.10 -15.07
CA PRO A 5 -19.17 -2.97 -13.92
C PRO A 5 -18.00 -2.09 -14.32
N ASP A 6 -17.94 -0.99 -13.61
CA ASP A 6 -16.93 0.04 -13.49
C ASP A 6 -15.52 -0.53 -13.66
N ALA A 7 -14.69 0.21 -14.38
CA ALA A 7 -13.33 -0.16 -14.78
C ALA A 7 -12.55 -0.84 -13.65
N TRP A 8 -11.92 -1.98 -13.95
CA TRP A 8 -11.04 -2.69 -13.03
C TRP A 8 -9.89 -1.77 -12.58
N ILE A 9 -9.92 -1.32 -11.33
CA ILE A 9 -8.83 -0.58 -10.71
C ILE A 9 -7.75 -1.58 -10.33
N ALA A 10 -6.60 -1.53 -11.01
CA ALA A 10 -5.45 -2.37 -10.69
C ALA A 10 -4.69 -1.80 -9.48
N SER A 11 -4.63 -2.56 -8.39
CA SER A 11 -3.81 -2.25 -7.21
C SER A 11 -2.50 -3.04 -7.20
N ALA A 12 -1.41 -2.43 -6.74
CA ALA A 12 -0.13 -3.07 -6.49
C ALA A 12 0.28 -2.93 -5.02
N ARG A 13 1.01 -3.92 -4.49
CA ARG A 13 1.53 -3.91 -3.12
C ARG A 13 2.94 -4.46 -3.13
N GLY A 14 3.82 -3.90 -2.32
CA GLY A 14 5.20 -4.35 -2.23
C GLY A 14 5.82 -4.03 -0.88
N VAL A 15 6.83 -4.80 -0.53
CA VAL A 15 7.66 -4.63 0.66
C VAL A 15 9.12 -4.89 0.28
N ALA A 16 10.04 -4.13 0.86
CA ALA A 16 11.46 -4.45 0.80
C ALA A 16 11.80 -5.54 1.84
N ILE A 17 12.56 -6.55 1.43
CA ILE A 17 13.01 -7.65 2.30
C ILE A 17 14.54 -7.59 2.38
N ASP A 18 15.08 -7.42 3.58
CA ASP A 18 16.50 -7.20 3.88
C ASP A 18 17.09 -5.94 3.20
N ASP A 19 17.37 -5.98 1.90
CA ASP A 19 17.88 -4.85 1.14
C ASP A 19 17.41 -4.89 -0.32
N VAL A 20 17.04 -3.72 -0.85
CA VAL A 20 16.75 -3.51 -2.28
C VAL A 20 17.64 -2.43 -2.89
N SER A 21 18.40 -1.71 -2.08
CA SER A 21 19.06 -0.45 -2.43
C SER A 21 20.14 -0.57 -3.52
N GLN A 22 20.77 -1.74 -3.63
CA GLN A 22 21.84 -2.01 -4.59
C GLN A 22 21.34 -2.49 -5.96
N ASN A 23 20.16 -3.10 -6.00
CA ASN A 23 19.64 -3.76 -7.20
C ASN A 23 18.43 -3.04 -7.81
N LEU A 24 17.88 -2.05 -7.12
CA LEU A 24 16.73 -1.28 -7.62
C LEU A 24 17.16 -0.45 -8.85
N GLN A 25 16.60 -0.81 -10.00
CA GLN A 25 16.90 -0.16 -11.27
C GLN A 25 16.01 1.07 -11.52
N PRO A 26 16.46 2.06 -12.32
CA PRO A 26 15.66 3.24 -12.65
C PRO A 26 14.26 2.90 -13.20
N GLU A 27 14.15 1.88 -14.04
CA GLU A 27 12.88 1.46 -14.65
C GLU A 27 11.90 0.92 -13.61
N ALA A 28 12.42 0.27 -12.56
CA ALA A 28 11.61 -0.18 -11.44
C ALA A 28 11.11 1.01 -10.60
N VAL A 29 11.94 2.02 -10.37
CA VAL A 29 11.54 3.27 -9.70
C VAL A 29 10.45 3.98 -10.50
N ASP A 30 10.61 4.07 -11.82
CA ASP A 30 9.61 4.68 -12.70
C ASP A 30 8.29 3.90 -12.73
N ALA A 31 8.35 2.57 -12.68
CA ALA A 31 7.15 1.73 -12.55
C ALA A 31 6.45 1.92 -11.19
N LEU A 32 7.21 2.04 -10.10
CA LEU A 32 6.66 2.30 -8.76
C LEU A 32 5.97 3.67 -8.69
N LYS A 33 6.52 4.68 -9.36
CA LYS A 33 5.89 6.00 -9.49
C LYS A 33 4.52 5.95 -10.19
N GLN A 34 4.33 5.04 -11.15
CA GLN A 34 3.04 4.87 -11.85
C GLN A 34 1.93 4.27 -10.97
N VAL A 35 2.28 3.73 -9.80
CA VAL A 35 1.31 3.28 -8.79
C VAL A 35 1.27 4.20 -7.56
N GLY A 36 1.93 5.36 -7.65
CA GLY A 36 1.89 6.44 -6.66
C GLY A 36 2.95 6.39 -5.57
N VAL A 37 3.94 5.48 -5.65
CA VAL A 37 5.10 5.46 -4.74
C VAL A 37 5.98 6.66 -5.04
N ASP A 38 6.42 7.37 -4.00
CA ASP A 38 7.29 8.55 -4.12
C ASP A 38 8.76 8.24 -3.82
N ASN A 39 9.04 7.35 -2.86
CA ASN A 39 10.40 7.18 -2.37
C ASN A 39 11.24 6.31 -3.31
N ASP A 40 12.47 6.78 -3.58
CA ASP A 40 13.50 6.05 -4.28
C ASP A 40 14.50 5.47 -3.26
N LEU A 41 14.51 4.15 -3.14
CA LEU A 41 15.36 3.45 -2.16
C LEU A 41 16.77 3.14 -2.66
N ARG A 42 17.10 3.54 -3.89
CA ARG A 42 18.48 3.38 -4.37
C ARG A 42 19.42 4.08 -3.39
N PHE A 43 20.54 3.43 -3.11
CA PHE A 43 21.56 3.91 -2.17
C PHE A 43 21.11 4.06 -0.70
N SER A 44 19.90 3.61 -0.35
CA SER A 44 19.38 3.62 1.02
C SER A 44 19.47 2.21 1.65
N PHE A 45 20.69 1.82 2.04
CA PHE A 45 20.99 0.46 2.51
C PHE A 45 20.10 0.03 3.68
N ARG A 46 19.37 -1.07 3.49
CA ARG A 46 18.47 -1.68 4.48
C ARG A 46 17.38 -0.76 5.04
N SER A 47 17.02 0.29 4.31
CA SER A 47 15.81 1.04 4.64
C SER A 47 14.59 0.14 4.47
N GLY A 48 13.76 0.04 5.50
CA GLY A 48 12.45 -0.58 5.43
C GLY A 48 11.55 0.21 4.48
N HIS A 49 10.79 -0.49 3.65
CA HIS A 49 9.79 0.11 2.77
C HIS A 49 8.59 -0.81 2.60
N ALA A 50 7.40 -0.22 2.62
CA ALA A 50 6.15 -0.89 2.33
C ALA A 50 5.18 0.08 1.64
N PHE A 51 4.45 -0.40 0.63
CA PHE A 51 3.47 0.42 -0.07
C PHE A 51 2.22 -0.36 -0.52
N ILE A 52 1.11 0.37 -0.64
CA ILE A 52 -0.11 -0.03 -1.33
C ILE A 52 -0.45 1.09 -2.32
N GLY A 53 -0.38 0.77 -3.60
CA GLY A 53 -0.57 1.72 -4.70
C GLY A 53 -1.66 1.29 -5.68
N VAL A 54 -2.06 2.22 -6.55
CA VAL A 54 -3.07 2.00 -7.60
C VAL A 54 -2.54 2.55 -8.91
N LYS A 55 -2.71 1.81 -10.00
CA LYS A 55 -2.25 2.25 -11.32
C LYS A 55 -2.89 3.58 -11.72
N GLY A 56 -2.05 4.54 -12.13
CA GLY A 56 -2.47 5.89 -12.51
C GLY A 56 -2.47 6.91 -11.37
N ALA A 57 -2.16 6.48 -10.14
CA ALA A 57 -1.89 7.38 -9.04
C ALA A 57 -0.59 8.17 -9.31
N GLN A 58 -0.60 9.45 -8.95
CA GLN A 58 0.58 10.30 -8.99
C GLN A 58 1.54 9.92 -7.86
N PRO A 59 2.87 10.13 -8.02
CA PRO A 59 3.82 9.97 -6.92
C PRO A 59 3.36 10.70 -5.64
N GLY A 60 3.48 10.02 -4.51
CA GLY A 60 3.01 10.51 -3.20
C GLY A 60 1.54 10.20 -2.88
N GLN A 61 0.82 9.54 -3.79
CA GLN A 61 -0.58 9.13 -3.55
C GLN A 61 -0.73 7.66 -3.11
N ALA A 62 0.34 6.85 -3.17
CA ALA A 62 0.32 5.53 -2.56
C ALA A 62 0.26 5.66 -1.02
N LEU A 63 -0.37 4.70 -0.36
CA LEU A 63 -0.15 4.51 1.06
C LEU A 63 1.23 3.90 1.22
N GLU A 64 2.19 4.70 1.67
CA GLU A 64 3.61 4.36 1.66
C GLU A 64 4.26 4.67 3.01
N SER A 65 5.21 3.84 3.41
CA SER A 65 6.04 4.05 4.59
C SER A 65 7.49 3.67 4.27
N VAL A 66 8.42 4.53 4.67
CA VAL A 66 9.87 4.28 4.69
C VAL A 66 10.37 4.46 6.12
N ASP A 67 11.23 3.56 6.58
CA ASP A 67 11.87 3.68 7.89
C ASP A 67 13.35 3.26 7.78
N GLY A 68 14.27 4.06 8.30
CA GLY A 68 15.71 3.81 8.18
C GLY A 68 16.28 2.81 9.19
N ARG A 69 15.46 2.29 10.12
CA ARG A 69 15.92 1.44 11.23
C ARG A 69 15.04 0.21 11.47
N PHE A 70 13.75 0.30 11.16
CA PHE A 70 12.77 -0.74 11.44
C PHE A 70 12.05 -1.19 10.15
N PRO A 71 11.42 -2.38 10.15
CA PRO A 71 10.55 -2.78 9.06
C PRO A 71 9.38 -1.80 8.88
N ALA A 72 9.27 -1.21 7.70
CA ALA A 72 8.14 -0.38 7.34
C ALA A 72 6.87 -1.23 7.17
N ASN A 73 5.71 -0.65 7.50
CA ASN A 73 4.43 -1.31 7.42
C ASN A 73 3.35 -0.36 6.92
N VAL A 74 2.47 -0.86 6.07
CA VAL A 74 1.25 -0.17 5.61
C VAL A 74 0.07 -1.12 5.62
N ALA A 75 -1.12 -0.61 5.88
CA ALA A 75 -2.35 -1.40 5.87
C ALA A 75 -3.58 -0.53 5.54
N VAL A 76 -4.56 -1.13 4.85
CA VAL A 76 -5.91 -0.56 4.71
C VAL A 76 -6.81 -1.28 5.71
N GLY A 77 -7.49 -0.52 6.57
CA GLY A 77 -8.31 -1.08 7.65
C GLY A 77 -7.49 -1.48 8.87
N LYS A 78 -7.80 -2.63 9.49
CA LYS A 78 -7.10 -3.10 10.69
C LYS A 78 -5.79 -3.78 10.32
N ASN A 79 -4.68 -3.26 10.82
CA ASN A 79 -3.35 -3.86 10.65
C ASN A 79 -3.12 -4.94 11.72
N VAL A 80 -3.52 -6.17 11.42
CA VAL A 80 -3.42 -7.30 12.35
C VAL A 80 -2.81 -8.50 11.66
N SER A 81 -1.94 -9.20 12.37
CA SER A 81 -1.22 -10.39 11.87
C SER A 81 -1.55 -11.66 12.67
N ALA A 82 -2.48 -11.59 13.63
CA ALA A 82 -2.84 -12.70 14.48
C ALA A 82 -4.03 -13.50 13.91
N ASP A 83 -4.01 -14.83 14.09
CA ASP A 83 -5.06 -15.75 13.63
C ASP A 83 -6.44 -15.49 14.25
N ARG A 84 -6.47 -14.92 15.45
CA ARG A 84 -7.69 -14.51 16.14
C ARG A 84 -7.54 -13.10 16.65
N VAL A 85 -8.48 -12.26 16.23
CA VAL A 85 -8.55 -10.85 16.59
C VAL A 85 -9.94 -10.52 17.09
N ALA A 86 -9.99 -9.78 18.21
CA ALA A 86 -11.21 -9.23 18.77
C ALA A 86 -11.16 -7.71 18.68
N PHE A 87 -12.28 -7.10 18.31
CA PHE A 87 -12.42 -5.65 18.24
C PHE A 87 -13.73 -5.26 18.91
N ALA A 88 -13.74 -4.13 19.62
CA ALA A 88 -14.99 -3.51 20.01
C ALA A 88 -15.69 -2.98 18.75
N LEU A 89 -16.97 -3.29 18.59
CA LEU A 89 -17.82 -2.62 17.60
C LEU A 89 -18.15 -1.22 18.10
N GLY A 90 -18.21 -0.27 17.17
CA GLY A 90 -18.84 1.03 17.43
C GLY A 90 -20.38 0.89 17.56
N PRO A 91 -21.08 2.00 17.83
CA PRO A 91 -22.54 2.02 17.86
C PRO A 91 -23.13 1.50 16.54
N VAL A 92 -24.15 0.64 16.62
CA VAL A 92 -24.89 0.13 15.46
C VAL A 92 -26.27 0.76 15.45
N PHE A 93 -26.66 1.32 14.31
CA PHE A 93 -27.97 1.94 14.11
C PHE A 93 -28.82 1.04 13.22
N PHE A 94 -30.12 0.94 13.54
CA PHE A 94 -31.10 0.18 12.76
C PHE A 94 -32.07 1.15 12.10
N GLU A 95 -32.30 0.98 10.79
CA GLU A 95 -33.34 1.71 10.06
C GLU A 95 -34.33 0.72 9.45
N THR A 96 -35.62 1.10 9.47
CA THR A 96 -36.67 0.31 8.82
C THR A 96 -36.78 0.75 7.36
N VAL A 97 -36.53 -0.16 6.42
CA VAL A 97 -36.76 0.10 4.99
C VAL A 97 -38.27 -0.02 4.73
N LYS A 98 -38.88 1.04 4.18
CA LYS A 98 -40.28 1.06 3.72
C LYS A 98 -40.41 0.58 2.29
#